data_AF-A0A3T6CIQ2-F1
#
_entry.id   AF-A0A3T6CIQ2-F1
#
_cell.length_a   1.000
_cell.length_b   1.000
_cell.length_c   1.000
_cell.angle_alpha   90.00
_cell.angle_beta   90.00
_cell.angle_gamma   90.00
#
_symmetry.space_group_name_H-M   'P 1'
#
loop_
_entity.id
_entity.type
_entity.pdbx_description
1 polymer ?
#
loop_
_entity_poly.entity_id
_entity_poly.type
_entity_poly.pdbx_seq_one_letter_code
_entity_poly.pdbx_strand_id
1 'polypeptide(L)'
;MVVYLLDVVEMPYNYEDIILINNEWQYEFFRLRSAGCRDDARELLYSIPPSNEADCYFVGQHFFEFEEYYPAIEMLTYCIDFGYKNNSTWYRSMAYLLRAYSFAKIGKYSEAEKDISYLDDEIKVAWLPHPEKEISKAVITSMLR
;
A
#
# COMPACT_ATOMS: atom_id res chain seq x y z
N MET A 1 50.95 2.81 7.54
CA MET A 1 49.79 3.15 6.69
C MET A 1 49.42 1.88 5.95
N VAL A 2 48.48 1.11 6.48
CA VAL A 2 48.07 -0.18 5.92
C VAL A 2 46.72 0.06 5.27
N VAL A 3 46.69 -0.08 3.94
CA VAL A 3 45.49 0.01 3.13
C VAL A 3 44.78 -1.33 3.25
N TYR A 4 43.59 -1.36 3.84
CA TYR A 4 42.73 -2.54 3.80
C TYR A 4 42.08 -2.60 2.41
N LEU A 5 42.56 -3.52 1.59
CA LEU A 5 41.78 -4.10 0.50
C LEU A 5 40.76 -5.03 1.15
N LEU A 6 39.51 -4.57 1.25
CA LEU A 6 38.39 -5.47 1.46
C LEU A 6 38.03 -6.02 0.09
N ASP A 7 38.39 -7.27 -0.12
CA ASP A 7 37.96 -8.08 -1.25
C ASP A 7 36.44 -8.02 -1.38
N VAL A 8 35.99 -7.56 -2.56
CA VAL A 8 34.60 -7.64 -2.98
C VAL A 8 34.30 -9.11 -3.21
N VAL A 9 33.78 -9.77 -2.18
CA VAL A 9 33.15 -11.08 -2.34
C VAL A 9 31.89 -10.84 -3.18
N GLU A 10 31.92 -11.22 -4.45
CA GLU A 10 30.72 -11.34 -5.27
C GLU A 10 29.77 -12.32 -4.58
N MET A 11 28.76 -11.78 -3.89
CA MET A 11 27.70 -12.56 -3.28
C MET A 11 26.71 -12.98 -4.38
N PRO A 12 26.37 -14.27 -4.53
CA PRO A 12 25.55 -14.79 -5.62
C PRO A 12 24.04 -14.62 -5.35
N TYR A 13 23.66 -13.53 -4.69
CA TYR A 13 22.26 -13.26 -4.36
C TYR A 13 21.75 -12.14 -5.25
N ASN A 14 20.67 -12.42 -5.97
CA ASN A 14 19.93 -11.43 -6.73
C ASN A 14 19.55 -10.29 -5.76
N TYR A 15 19.85 -9.04 -6.13
CA TYR A 15 19.59 -7.86 -5.29
C TYR A 15 18.10 -7.76 -4.90
N GLU A 16 17.23 -8.34 -5.72
CA GLU A 16 15.78 -8.46 -5.50
C GLU A 16 15.41 -9.30 -4.26
N ASP A 17 16.22 -10.31 -3.91
CA ASP A 17 15.91 -11.24 -2.81
C ASP A 17 16.30 -10.69 -1.42
N ILE A 18 17.30 -9.80 -1.35
CA ILE A 18 17.84 -9.27 -0.08
C ILE A 18 16.90 -8.22 0.54
N ILE A 19 16.28 -7.40 -0.31
CA ILE A 19 15.40 -6.31 0.09
C ILE A 19 14.12 -6.82 0.80
N LEU A 20 13.71 -8.06 0.52
CA LEU A 20 12.47 -8.67 1.02
C LEU A 20 12.57 -9.30 2.42
N ILE A 21 13.78 -9.56 2.93
CA ILE A 21 13.94 -10.42 4.13
C ILE A 21 13.84 -9.63 5.45
N ASN A 22 14.04 -8.31 5.45
CA ASN A 22 14.16 -7.49 6.67
C ASN A 22 13.36 -6.17 6.69
N ASN A 23 12.34 -5.99 5.84
CA ASN A 23 11.66 -4.70 5.63
C ASN A 23 12.58 -3.55 5.15
N GLU A 24 13.74 -3.87 4.58
CA GLU A 24 14.66 -2.89 3.98
C GLU A 24 14.00 -2.15 2.81
N TRP A 25 13.05 -2.80 2.14
CA TRP A 25 12.25 -2.20 1.07
C TRP A 25 11.43 -0.98 1.52
N GLN A 26 10.93 -0.95 2.77
CA GLN A 26 10.19 0.21 3.27
C GLN A 26 11.11 1.42 3.45
N TYR A 27 12.32 1.19 3.97
CA TYR A 27 13.34 2.24 4.06
C TYR A 27 13.75 2.75 2.69
N GLU A 28 13.96 1.84 1.74
CA GLU A 28 14.31 2.20 0.37
C GLU A 28 13.19 2.98 -0.31
N PHE A 29 11.93 2.57 -0.12
CA PHE A 29 10.77 3.31 -0.59
C PHE A 29 10.77 4.76 -0.07
N PHE A 30 10.96 4.96 1.24
CA PHE A 30 11.02 6.30 1.81
C PHE A 30 12.23 7.11 1.35
N ARG A 31 13.38 6.47 1.11
CA ARG A 31 14.56 7.10 0.52
C ARG A 31 14.25 7.61 -0.88
N LEU A 32 13.68 6.77 -1.75
CA LEU A 32 13.31 7.12 -3.12
C LEU A 32 12.29 8.26 -3.15
N ARG A 33 11.24 8.18 -2.32
CA ARG A 33 10.25 9.27 -2.17
C ARG A 33 10.88 10.58 -1.74
N SER A 34 11.75 10.55 -0.73
CA SER A 34 12.41 11.76 -0.21
C SER A 34 13.38 12.37 -1.22
N ALA A 35 13.96 11.55 -2.08
CA ALA A 35 14.81 11.99 -3.20
C ALA A 35 14.01 12.53 -4.40
N GLY A 36 12.67 12.43 -4.40
CA GLY A 36 11.82 12.80 -5.53
C GLY A 36 11.78 11.77 -6.66
N CYS A 37 12.35 10.57 -6.45
CA CYS A 37 12.35 9.45 -7.39
C CYS A 37 10.99 8.73 -7.35
N ARG A 38 9.92 9.41 -7.80
CA ARG A 38 8.54 8.89 -7.73
C ARG A 38 8.37 7.59 -8.53
N ASP A 39 8.93 7.52 -9.74
CA ASP A 39 8.76 6.36 -10.62
C ASP A 39 9.49 5.13 -10.06
N ASP A 40 10.74 5.28 -9.60
CA ASP A 40 11.49 4.21 -8.96
C ASP A 40 10.79 3.72 -7.67
N ALA A 41 10.26 4.65 -6.85
CA ALA A 41 9.51 4.30 -5.65
C ALA A 41 8.25 3.49 -5.98
N ARG A 42 7.56 3.85 -7.07
CA ARG A 42 6.41 3.10 -7.57
C ARG A 42 6.83 1.74 -8.12
N GLU A 43 7.91 1.66 -8.87
CA GLU A 43 8.40 0.41 -9.47
C GLU A 43 8.81 -0.61 -8.38
N LEU A 44 9.43 -0.12 -7.30
CA LEU A 44 9.71 -0.94 -6.11
C LEU A 44 8.44 -1.56 -5.51
N LEU A 45 7.33 -0.82 -5.44
CA LEU A 45 6.08 -1.39 -4.88
C LEU A 45 5.55 -2.58 -5.71
N TYR A 46 5.78 -2.59 -7.02
CA TYR A 46 5.38 -3.70 -7.89
C TYR A 46 6.22 -4.97 -7.67
N SER A 47 7.41 -4.87 -7.07
CA SER A 47 8.24 -6.03 -6.76
C SER A 47 7.95 -6.65 -5.39
N ILE A 48 7.07 -6.03 -4.59
CA ILE A 48 6.75 -6.52 -3.24
C ILE A 48 5.61 -7.54 -3.31
N PRO A 49 5.86 -8.82 -2.97
CA PRO A 49 4.80 -9.82 -2.90
C PRO A 49 3.92 -9.59 -1.66
N PRO A 50 2.65 -10.01 -1.71
CA PRO A 50 1.78 -9.98 -0.52
C PRO A 50 2.30 -10.95 0.56
N SER A 51 2.51 -10.45 1.77
CA SER A 51 3.14 -11.19 2.88
C SER A 51 2.28 -11.27 4.15
N ASN A 52 1.82 -10.11 4.65
CA ASN A 52 0.95 -9.94 5.82
C ASN A 52 0.09 -8.68 5.65
N GLU A 53 -0.88 -8.47 6.55
CA GLU A 53 -1.82 -7.36 6.46
C GLU A 53 -1.14 -5.98 6.55
N ALA A 54 -0.07 -5.85 7.32
CA ALA A 54 0.64 -4.58 7.49
C ALA A 54 1.37 -4.17 6.21
N ASP A 55 2.13 -5.09 5.63
CA ASP A 55 2.84 -4.88 4.38
C ASP A 55 1.87 -4.68 3.21
N CYS A 56 0.81 -5.49 3.16
CA CYS A 56 -0.22 -5.33 2.11
C CYS A 56 -0.93 -3.98 2.22
N TYR A 57 -1.23 -3.52 3.44
CA TYR A 57 -1.77 -2.19 3.65
C TYR A 57 -0.80 -1.10 3.23
N PHE A 58 0.48 -1.21 3.61
CA PHE A 58 1.52 -0.25 3.26
C PHE A 58 1.63 -0.09 1.73
N VAL A 59 1.78 -1.19 1.01
CA VAL A 59 1.91 -1.19 -0.45
C VAL A 59 0.62 -0.65 -1.09
N GLY A 60 -0.55 -1.14 -0.66
CA GLY A 60 -1.85 -0.71 -1.17
C GLY A 60 -2.12 0.79 -0.93
N GLN A 61 -1.77 1.31 0.24
CA GLN A 61 -1.88 2.73 0.57
C GLN A 61 -0.97 3.58 -0.33
N HIS A 62 0.26 3.14 -0.62
CA HIS A 62 1.14 3.94 -1.45
C HIS A 62 0.80 3.87 -2.94
N PHE A 63 0.28 2.76 -3.45
CA PHE A 63 -0.36 2.76 -4.77
C PHE A 63 -1.56 3.71 -4.82
N PHE A 64 -2.38 3.73 -3.76
CA PHE A 64 -3.48 4.69 -3.62
C PHE A 64 -3.00 6.15 -3.65
N GLU A 65 -1.94 6.48 -2.90
CA GLU A 65 -1.32 7.82 -2.93
C GLU A 65 -0.77 8.19 -4.31
N PHE A 66 -0.36 7.21 -5.11
CA PHE A 66 0.04 7.41 -6.50
C PHE A 66 -1.11 7.43 -7.50
N GLU A 67 -2.36 7.31 -7.04
CA GLU A 67 -3.58 7.18 -7.86
C GLU A 67 -3.58 5.93 -8.77
N GLU A 68 -2.76 4.93 -8.45
CA GLU A 68 -2.68 3.63 -9.12
C GLU A 68 -3.75 2.70 -8.52
N TYR A 69 -5.03 2.96 -8.84
CA TYR A 69 -6.16 2.32 -8.16
C TYR A 69 -6.27 0.80 -8.37
N TYR A 70 -5.89 0.28 -9.54
CA TYR A 70 -5.93 -1.17 -9.80
C TYR A 70 -4.97 -1.97 -8.90
N PRO A 71 -3.66 -1.67 -8.85
CA PRO A 71 -2.75 -2.37 -7.94
C PRO A 71 -3.04 -2.06 -6.46
N ALA A 72 -3.55 -0.86 -6.14
CA ALA A 72 -4.05 -0.58 -4.80
C ALA A 72 -5.18 -1.55 -4.40
N ILE A 73 -6.18 -1.76 -5.26
CA ILE A 73 -7.28 -2.70 -5.01
C ILE A 73 -6.77 -4.12 -4.79
N GLU A 74 -5.82 -4.57 -5.59
CA GLU A 74 -5.22 -5.90 -5.46
C GLU A 74 -4.55 -6.09 -4.09
N MET A 75 -3.63 -5.19 -3.72
CA MET A 75 -2.91 -5.29 -2.43
C MET A 75 -3.83 -5.12 -1.23
N LEU A 76 -4.83 -4.23 -1.31
CA LEU A 76 -5.82 -4.06 -0.23
C LEU A 76 -6.74 -5.28 -0.11
N THR A 77 -6.95 -6.04 -1.19
CA THR A 77 -7.66 -7.33 -1.12
C THR A 77 -6.87 -8.35 -0.32
N TYR A 78 -5.58 -8.50 -0.60
CA TYR A 78 -4.70 -9.35 0.21
C TYR A 78 -4.65 -8.89 1.68
N CYS A 79 -4.62 -7.57 1.92
CA CYS A 79 -4.69 -7.01 3.27
C CYS A 79 -5.94 -7.44 4.03
N ILE A 80 -7.11 -7.43 3.37
CA ILE A 80 -8.38 -7.86 3.98
C ILE A 80 -8.33 -9.36 4.30
N ASP A 81 -7.83 -10.18 3.38
CA ASP A 81 -7.73 -11.64 3.56
C ASP A 81 -6.81 -12.01 4.73
N PHE A 82 -5.62 -11.41 4.80
CA PHE A 82 -4.72 -11.57 5.95
C PHE A 82 -5.34 -11.02 7.23
N GLY A 83 -6.02 -9.87 7.15
CA GLY A 83 -6.71 -9.28 8.28
C GLY A 83 -7.82 -10.18 8.85
N TYR A 84 -8.51 -10.97 8.02
CA TYR A 84 -9.45 -11.99 8.52
C TYR A 84 -8.71 -13.15 9.18
N LYS A 85 -7.67 -13.67 8.52
CA LYS A 85 -6.86 -14.79 9.03
C LYS A 85 -6.23 -14.49 10.40
N ASN A 86 -5.75 -13.25 10.58
CA ASN A 86 -5.03 -12.81 11.79
C ASN A 86 -5.94 -12.07 12.78
N ASN A 87 -7.23 -11.98 12.51
CA ASN A 87 -8.21 -11.22 13.29
C ASN A 87 -7.84 -9.73 13.51
N SER A 88 -7.19 -9.12 12.53
CA SER A 88 -6.77 -7.73 12.59
C SER A 88 -7.86 -6.78 12.09
N THR A 89 -8.63 -6.21 13.02
CA THR A 89 -9.77 -5.33 12.71
C THR A 89 -9.34 -4.01 12.08
N TRP A 90 -8.23 -3.44 12.55
CA TRP A 90 -7.74 -2.13 12.09
C TRP A 90 -7.34 -2.17 10.61
N TYR A 91 -6.48 -3.12 10.22
CA TYR A 91 -6.03 -3.24 8.82
C TYR A 91 -7.20 -3.55 7.88
N ARG A 92 -8.15 -4.42 8.27
CA ARG A 92 -9.36 -4.66 7.46
C ARG A 92 -10.15 -3.39 7.23
N SER A 93 -10.41 -2.62 8.29
CA SER A 93 -11.20 -1.40 8.23
C SER A 93 -10.56 -0.34 7.32
N MET A 94 -9.25 -0.12 7.46
CA MET A 94 -8.52 0.82 6.62
C MET A 94 -8.45 0.35 5.17
N ALA A 95 -8.27 -0.96 4.93
CA ALA A 95 -8.24 -1.51 3.59
C ALA A 95 -9.59 -1.43 2.88
N TYR A 96 -10.70 -1.72 3.58
CA TYR A 96 -12.05 -1.52 3.04
C TYR A 96 -12.28 -0.05 2.64
N LEU A 97 -11.85 0.91 3.46
CA LEU A 97 -12.00 2.33 3.15
C LEU A 97 -11.27 2.73 1.88
N LEU A 98 -9.97 2.41 1.77
CA LEU A 98 -9.16 2.80 0.62
C LEU A 98 -9.57 2.02 -0.65
N ARG A 99 -9.97 0.75 -0.51
CA ARG A 99 -10.41 -0.08 -1.63
C ARG A 99 -11.78 0.36 -2.15
N ALA A 100 -12.71 0.72 -1.28
CA ALA A 100 -13.99 1.31 -1.66
C ALA A 100 -13.81 2.61 -2.45
N TYR A 101 -12.95 3.51 -1.99
CA TYR A 101 -12.62 4.73 -2.72
C TYR A 101 -12.02 4.40 -4.09
N SER A 102 -11.06 3.47 -4.14
CA SER A 102 -10.41 3.06 -5.39
C SER A 102 -11.43 2.48 -6.38
N PHE A 103 -12.35 1.63 -5.92
CA PHE A 103 -13.45 1.12 -6.73
C PHE A 103 -14.34 2.23 -7.28
N ALA A 104 -14.69 3.21 -6.45
CA ALA A 104 -15.48 4.36 -6.88
C ALA A 104 -14.74 5.18 -7.97
N LYS A 105 -13.43 5.42 -7.83
CA LYS A 105 -12.63 6.15 -8.85
C LYS A 105 -12.59 5.47 -10.20
N ILE A 106 -12.63 4.13 -10.23
CA ILE A 106 -12.61 3.35 -11.49
C ILE A 106 -14.02 2.96 -11.97
N GLY A 107 -15.09 3.49 -11.38
CA GLY A 107 -16.48 3.27 -11.81
C GLY A 107 -17.10 1.93 -11.37
N LYS A 108 -16.46 1.20 -10.45
CA LYS A 108 -16.96 -0.08 -9.89
C LYS A 108 -17.82 0.16 -8.66
N TYR A 109 -18.97 0.82 -8.87
CA TYR A 109 -19.78 1.33 -7.77
C TYR A 109 -20.39 0.24 -6.88
N SER A 110 -20.82 -0.89 -7.45
CA SER A 110 -21.38 -1.99 -6.66
C SER A 110 -20.35 -2.62 -5.71
N GLU A 111 -19.09 -2.74 -6.14
CA GLU A 111 -18.00 -3.18 -5.29
C GLU A 111 -17.67 -2.15 -4.19
N ALA A 112 -17.70 -0.86 -4.53
CA ALA A 112 -17.53 0.20 -3.55
C ALA A 112 -18.64 0.19 -2.48
N GLU A 113 -19.92 0.05 -2.88
CA GLU A 113 -21.05 -0.08 -1.96
C GLU A 113 -20.91 -1.28 -1.03
N LYS A 114 -20.45 -2.41 -1.57
CA LYS A 114 -20.18 -3.60 -0.77
C LYS A 114 -19.13 -3.34 0.29
N ASP A 115 -18.00 -2.73 -0.08
CA ASP A 115 -16.94 -2.41 0.88
C ASP A 115 -17.40 -1.41 1.95
N ILE A 116 -18.20 -0.41 1.56
CA ILE A 116 -18.80 0.57 2.48
C ILE A 116 -19.70 -0.10 3.53
N SER A 117 -20.38 -1.19 3.19
CA SER A 117 -21.25 -1.91 4.13
C SER A 117 -20.51 -2.54 5.31
N TYR A 118 -19.18 -2.69 5.20
CA TYR A 118 -18.30 -3.17 6.26
C TYR A 118 -17.69 -2.04 7.11
N LEU A 119 -17.97 -0.76 6.80
CA LEU A 119 -17.35 0.39 7.46
C LEU A 119 -18.26 1.05 8.48
N ASP A 120 -17.72 1.27 9.68
CA ASP A 120 -18.24 2.21 10.67
C ASP A 120 -18.08 3.66 10.17
N ASP A 121 -19.03 4.53 10.54
CA ASP A 121 -19.07 5.92 10.07
C ASP A 121 -17.90 6.79 10.60
N GLU A 122 -17.23 6.35 11.66
CA GLU A 122 -16.10 7.07 12.27
C GLU A 122 -14.77 6.81 11.53
N ILE A 123 -14.70 5.79 10.68
CA ILE A 123 -13.48 5.43 9.97
C ILE A 123 -13.17 6.46 8.89
N LYS A 124 -11.98 7.04 8.99
CA LYS A 124 -11.47 8.02 8.02
C LYS A 124 -9.95 8.07 8.00
N VAL A 125 -9.43 8.59 6.90
CA VAL A 125 -8.00 8.78 6.64
C VAL A 125 -7.78 10.23 6.21
N ALA A 126 -7.03 11.00 7.00
CA ALA A 126 -6.76 12.42 6.76
C ALA A 126 -5.26 12.77 6.77
N TRP A 127 -4.39 11.75 6.84
CA TRP A 127 -2.93 11.92 6.90
C TRP A 127 -2.24 11.64 5.55
N LEU A 128 -2.98 11.20 4.53
CA LEU A 128 -2.39 10.88 3.23
C LEU A 128 -2.23 12.13 2.37
N PRO A 129 -1.10 12.27 1.67
CA PRO A 129 -0.94 13.29 0.64
C PRO A 129 -1.72 12.90 -0.62
N HIS A 130 -3.05 13.01 -0.59
CA HIS A 130 -3.97 12.71 -1.68
C HIS A 130 -4.78 13.98 -2.04
N PRO A 131 -5.27 14.15 -3.30
CA PRO A 131 -6.07 15.32 -3.68
C PRO A 131 -7.25 15.60 -2.71
N GLU A 132 -7.89 14.53 -2.25
CA GLU A 132 -8.89 14.52 -1.20
C GLU A 132 -8.21 14.57 0.18
N LYS A 133 -8.44 15.68 0.90
CA LYS A 133 -7.88 15.93 2.24
C LYS A 133 -8.34 14.95 3.31
N GLU A 134 -9.49 14.32 3.09
CA GLU A 134 -10.04 13.29 3.96
C GLU A 134 -10.73 12.23 3.08
N ILE A 135 -10.37 10.97 3.30
CA ILE A 135 -11.08 9.82 2.76
C ILE A 135 -11.98 9.30 3.87
N SER A 136 -13.28 9.26 3.64
CA SER A 136 -14.28 8.77 4.59
C SER A 136 -15.45 8.14 3.86
N LYS A 137 -16.28 7.37 4.58
CA LYS A 137 -17.50 6.77 4.04
C LYS A 137 -18.43 7.79 3.38
N ALA A 138 -18.56 8.99 3.95
CA ALA A 138 -19.37 10.06 3.40
C ALA A 138 -18.83 10.57 2.05
N VAL A 139 -17.50 10.73 1.94
CA VAL A 139 -16.83 11.12 0.68
C VAL A 139 -17.09 10.06 -0.38
N ILE A 140 -16.86 8.78 -0.07
CA ILE A 140 -17.04 7.69 -1.04
C ILE A 140 -18.52 7.60 -1.46
N THR A 141 -19.45 7.70 -0.51
CA THR A 141 -20.91 7.67 -0.81
C THR A 141 -21.33 8.81 -1.75
N SER A 142 -20.68 9.98 -1.66
CA SER A 142 -20.96 11.10 -2.57
C SER A 142 -20.51 10.84 -4.01
N MET A 143 -19.54 9.94 -4.21
CA MET A 143 -19.02 9.56 -5.53
C MET A 143 -19.90 8.53 -6.26
N LEU A 144 -20.81 7.87 -5.55
CA LEU A 144 -21.68 6.81 -6.09
C LEU A 144 -23.00 7.34 -6.68
N ARG A 145 -23.21 8.67 -6.66
CA ARG A 145 -24.43 9.35 -7.12
C ARG A 145 -24.22 9.98 -8.49
#